data_AF-A0A353JYZ9-F1
#
_entry.id   AF-A0A353JYZ9-F1
#
_cell.length_a   1.000
_cell.length_b   1.000
_cell.length_c   1.000
_cell.angle_alpha   90.00
_cell.angle_beta   90.00
_cell.angle_gamma   90.00
#
_symmetry.space_group_name_H-M   'P 1'
#
loop_
_entity.id
_entity.type
_entity.pdbx_description
1 polymer ?
#
loop_
_entity_poly.entity_id
_entity_poly.type
_entity_poly.pdbx_seq_one_letter_code
_entity_poly.pdbx_strand_id
1 'polypeptide(L)'
;MQNFLSKEEMQCRVAQALLCVSVFNLGMDITPPKMVNGNISISSSDVAKAEETKTLKIGDTVKLSDLCVGDIFKASGIEWMVVAKNHEGYPANSVTVMSKDILENRAFNTNGSNHWGNSSLRKYLNGEFYNKLDPNFRAEILETNLINIDYSSKTYYTQDKIFIPSFEELGLKNISYAKPVGTDYGAFRTNESRIAKLSGSNSYYWARVPL
;
A
#
# COMPACT_ATOMS: atom_id res chain seq x y z
N MET A 1 -17.55 17.43 -8.26
CA MET A 1 -16.13 17.05 -8.07
C MET A 1 -15.87 17.09 -6.58
N GLN A 2 -15.91 15.94 -5.91
CA GLN A 2 -15.81 15.88 -4.45
C GLN A 2 -14.32 15.85 -4.10
N ASN A 3 -13.86 16.91 -3.45
CA ASN A 3 -12.47 17.05 -3.01
C ASN A 3 -12.12 15.87 -2.11
N PHE A 4 -11.04 15.17 -2.43
CA PHE A 4 -10.40 14.28 -1.47
C PHE A 4 -9.75 15.19 -0.41
N LEU A 5 -10.47 15.35 0.71
CA LEU A 5 -10.02 15.86 2.00
C LEU A 5 -10.01 17.39 2.18
N SER A 6 -10.82 17.88 3.13
CA SER A 6 -10.66 19.18 3.78
C SER A 6 -9.90 19.05 5.10
N LYS A 7 -9.25 20.14 5.52
CA LYS A 7 -8.46 20.25 6.76
C LYS A 7 -9.27 19.87 8.02
N GLU A 8 -10.54 20.26 8.08
CA GLU A 8 -11.44 19.96 9.20
C GLU A 8 -11.86 18.48 9.24
N GLU A 9 -11.96 17.83 8.08
CA GLU A 9 -12.23 16.39 7.98
C GLU A 9 -11.05 15.55 8.49
N MET A 10 -9.81 16.00 8.27
CA MET A 10 -8.60 15.31 8.77
C MET A 10 -8.32 15.55 10.25
N GLN A 11 -8.70 16.73 10.80
CA GLN A 11 -8.41 17.09 12.18
C GLN A 11 -9.47 16.62 13.18
N CYS A 12 -10.66 16.18 12.75
CA CYS A 12 -11.75 15.84 13.68
C CYS A 12 -12.58 14.58 13.40
N ARG A 13 -12.31 13.75 12.38
CA ARG A 13 -13.06 12.48 12.22
C ARG A 13 -12.19 11.33 11.77
N VAL A 14 -12.48 10.16 12.34
CA VAL A 14 -11.78 8.88 12.22
C VAL A 14 -11.52 8.51 10.74
N ALA A 15 -10.34 8.81 10.21
CA ALA A 15 -9.83 8.14 9.01
C ALA A 15 -9.22 6.79 9.41
N GLN A 16 -8.92 5.91 8.46
CA GLN A 16 -8.77 4.46 8.70
C GLN A 16 -7.45 3.94 8.10
N ALA A 17 -6.96 2.78 8.51
CA ALA A 17 -5.61 2.36 8.14
C ALA A 17 -5.57 1.63 6.78
N LEU A 18 -4.77 2.16 5.86
CA LEU A 18 -4.40 1.51 4.60
C LEU A 18 -2.98 1.00 4.74
N LEU A 19 -2.80 -0.33 4.67
CA LEU A 19 -1.58 -0.95 5.16
C LEU A 19 -0.61 -1.17 4.04
N CYS A 20 0.60 -0.66 4.20
CA CYS A 20 1.74 -0.91 3.36
C CYS A 20 2.70 -1.87 4.06
N VAL A 21 3.24 -2.79 3.27
CA VAL A 21 4.19 -3.82 3.70
C VAL A 21 5.26 -3.95 2.62
N SER A 22 6.53 -4.01 3.02
CA SER A 22 7.64 -4.38 2.13
C SER A 22 7.97 -5.85 2.36
N VAL A 23 8.15 -6.66 1.30
CA VAL A 23 8.40 -8.10 1.44
C VAL A 23 9.60 -8.58 0.61
N PHE A 24 10.30 -9.62 1.12
CA PHE A 24 11.38 -10.31 0.42
C PHE A 24 10.87 -11.13 -0.77
N ASN A 25 11.81 -11.47 -1.64
CA ASN A 25 11.55 -12.01 -2.95
C ASN A 25 11.73 -13.53 -3.01
N LEU A 26 10.76 -14.31 -2.51
CA LEU A 26 10.71 -15.77 -2.70
C LEU A 26 9.28 -16.29 -2.95
N GLY A 27 9.19 -17.50 -3.52
CA GLY A 27 7.95 -18.13 -3.98
C GLY A 27 7.01 -18.44 -2.83
N MET A 28 6.06 -17.54 -2.60
CA MET A 28 4.92 -17.79 -1.73
C MET A 28 3.79 -18.37 -2.56
N ASP A 29 3.04 -19.32 -1.99
CA ASP A 29 1.74 -19.72 -2.54
C ASP A 29 0.74 -18.59 -2.36
N ILE A 30 0.82 -17.60 -3.25
CA ILE A 30 -0.18 -16.53 -3.34
C ILE A 30 -1.32 -17.03 -4.21
N THR A 31 -2.56 -16.86 -3.75
CA THR A 31 -3.73 -17.15 -4.60
C THR A 31 -4.03 -15.91 -5.44
N PRO A 32 -3.91 -15.96 -6.78
CA PRO A 32 -4.24 -14.81 -7.63
C PRO A 32 -5.76 -14.55 -7.63
N PRO A 33 -6.23 -13.29 -7.57
CA PRO A 33 -7.63 -12.95 -7.70
C PRO A 33 -7.97 -12.87 -9.21
N LYS A 34 -8.51 -13.96 -9.74
CA LYS A 34 -9.09 -14.15 -11.08
C LYS A 34 -8.15 -14.27 -12.28
N MET A 35 -8.50 -15.23 -13.13
CA MET A 35 -8.03 -15.41 -14.50
C MET A 35 -8.36 -14.18 -15.36
N VAL A 36 -7.37 -13.59 -16.02
CA VAL A 36 -7.60 -12.66 -17.13
C VAL A 36 -7.78 -13.50 -18.41
N ASN A 37 -9.00 -13.94 -18.68
CA ASN A 37 -9.36 -14.37 -20.04
C ASN A 37 -9.68 -13.12 -20.87
N GLY A 38 -8.66 -12.54 -21.49
CA GLY A 38 -8.83 -11.61 -22.59
C GLY A 38 -8.80 -12.39 -23.91
N ASN A 39 -9.96 -12.67 -24.51
CA ASN A 39 -10.00 -13.10 -25.91
C ASN A 39 -9.58 -11.90 -26.78
N ILE A 40 -8.29 -11.73 -27.03
CA ILE A 40 -7.83 -10.77 -28.04
C ILE A 40 -8.05 -11.44 -29.40
N SER A 41 -9.01 -10.91 -30.16
CA SER A 41 -9.17 -11.25 -31.58
C SER A 41 -7.99 -10.62 -32.33
N ILE A 42 -6.92 -11.37 -32.55
CA ILE A 42 -5.76 -10.90 -33.32
C ILE A 42 -6.07 -11.14 -34.80
N SER A 43 -6.35 -10.08 -35.57
CA SER A 43 -6.32 -10.17 -37.03
C SER A 43 -4.90 -10.46 -37.48
N SER A 44 -4.75 -11.41 -38.40
CA SER A 44 -3.53 -12.16 -38.71
C SER A 44 -2.40 -11.40 -39.43
N SER A 45 -1.98 -10.21 -38.98
CA SER A 45 -0.88 -9.46 -39.62
C SER A 45 0.28 -9.03 -38.72
N ASP A 46 0.19 -9.11 -37.39
CA ASP A 46 1.22 -8.56 -36.48
C ASP A 46 1.87 -9.62 -35.55
N VAL A 47 2.27 -10.77 -36.10
CA VAL A 47 2.81 -11.94 -35.36
C VAL A 47 4.27 -11.77 -34.89
N ALA A 48 4.80 -10.56 -34.76
CA ALA A 48 6.17 -10.34 -34.28
C ALA A 48 6.20 -9.34 -33.12
N LYS A 49 6.39 -9.87 -31.90
CA LYS A 49 6.46 -9.22 -30.56
C LYS A 49 5.16 -9.16 -29.75
N ALA A 50 4.40 -10.25 -29.73
CA ALA A 50 3.56 -10.50 -28.56
C ALA A 50 4.47 -11.02 -27.43
N GLU A 51 4.71 -10.20 -26.40
CA GLU A 51 5.22 -10.71 -25.13
C GLU A 51 4.25 -11.79 -24.63
N GLU A 52 4.78 -12.95 -24.29
CA GLU A 52 4.01 -14.10 -23.83
C GLU A 52 3.30 -13.71 -22.52
N THR A 53 2.00 -13.39 -22.59
CA THR A 53 1.20 -13.14 -21.39
C THR A 53 1.09 -14.44 -20.62
N LYS A 54 1.87 -14.58 -19.53
CA LYS A 54 1.84 -15.75 -18.64
C LYS A 54 0.48 -15.82 -17.94
N THR A 55 -0.40 -16.71 -18.41
CA THR A 55 -1.70 -16.98 -17.75
C THR A 55 -1.46 -17.80 -16.49
N LEU A 56 -1.58 -17.17 -15.32
CA LEU A 56 -1.47 -17.82 -14.00
C LEU A 56 -2.75 -18.61 -13.68
N LYS A 57 -2.59 -19.88 -13.26
CA LYS A 57 -3.70 -20.74 -12.84
C LYS A 57 -3.89 -20.67 -11.33
N ILE A 58 -5.11 -20.97 -10.89
CA ILE A 58 -5.42 -21.16 -9.46
C ILE A 58 -4.60 -22.36 -8.95
N GLY A 59 -3.72 -22.12 -7.96
CA GLY A 59 -2.83 -23.12 -7.40
C GLY A 59 -1.36 -23.03 -7.85
N ASP A 60 -1.02 -22.11 -8.76
CA ASP A 60 0.37 -21.85 -9.11
C ASP A 60 1.09 -21.13 -7.97
N THR A 61 2.29 -21.60 -7.60
CA THR A 61 3.21 -20.83 -6.77
C THR A 61 3.80 -19.69 -7.60
N VAL A 62 3.51 -18.44 -7.21
CA VAL A 62 3.97 -17.24 -7.94
C VAL A 62 4.92 -16.46 -7.05
N LYS A 63 6.12 -16.15 -7.57
CA LYS A 63 7.03 -15.26 -6.86
C LYS A 63 6.46 -13.85 -6.91
N LEU A 64 6.52 -13.15 -5.79
CA LEU A 64 5.99 -11.79 -5.75
C LEU A 64 6.74 -10.82 -6.67
N SER A 65 8.02 -11.06 -6.96
CA SER A 65 8.74 -10.28 -7.98
C SER A 65 8.31 -10.53 -9.41
N ASP A 66 7.56 -11.59 -9.69
CA ASP A 66 7.00 -11.80 -11.04
C ASP A 66 5.77 -10.91 -11.25
N LEU A 67 5.17 -10.38 -10.17
CA LEU A 67 4.05 -9.46 -10.26
C LEU A 67 4.49 -8.06 -10.73
N CYS A 68 3.61 -7.42 -11.49
CA CYS A 68 3.73 -6.05 -11.96
C CYS A 68 3.05 -5.08 -10.99
N VAL A 69 3.42 -3.81 -11.06
CA VAL A 69 2.71 -2.75 -10.32
C VAL A 69 1.26 -2.69 -10.79
N GLY A 70 0.31 -2.69 -9.84
CA GLY A 70 -1.12 -2.79 -10.08
C GLY A 70 -1.69 -4.21 -9.96
N ASP A 71 -0.84 -5.24 -10.00
CA ASP A 71 -1.32 -6.61 -9.78
C ASP A 71 -1.79 -6.79 -8.33
N ILE A 72 -2.85 -7.58 -8.17
CA ILE A 72 -3.44 -7.89 -6.88
C ILE A 72 -3.18 -9.37 -6.58
N PHE A 73 -2.89 -9.71 -5.33
CA PHE A 73 -2.75 -11.07 -4.84
C PHE A 73 -3.40 -11.22 -3.46
N LYS A 74 -3.74 -12.45 -3.05
CA LYS A 74 -4.29 -12.72 -1.72
C LYS A 74 -3.25 -13.39 -0.82
N ALA A 75 -3.04 -12.82 0.37
CA ALA A 75 -2.21 -13.39 1.43
C ALA A 75 -2.75 -12.99 2.82
N SER A 76 -2.67 -13.87 3.80
CA SER A 76 -3.25 -13.66 5.14
C SER A 76 -4.74 -13.28 5.12
N GLY A 77 -5.50 -13.79 4.13
CA GLY A 77 -6.91 -13.44 3.95
C GLY A 77 -7.19 -12.05 3.37
N ILE A 78 -6.14 -11.27 3.05
CA ILE A 78 -6.21 -9.89 2.58
C ILE A 78 -5.85 -9.81 1.09
N GLU A 79 -6.56 -8.97 0.32
CA GLU A 79 -6.16 -8.59 -1.04
C GLU A 79 -5.12 -7.47 -0.97
N TRP A 80 -3.93 -7.74 -1.51
CA TRP A 80 -2.79 -6.82 -1.57
C TRP A 80 -2.52 -6.44 -3.01
N MET A 81 -2.30 -5.16 -3.28
CA MET A 81 -1.88 -4.62 -4.57
C MET A 81 -0.38 -4.32 -4.54
N VAL A 82 0.36 -4.70 -5.57
CA VAL A 82 1.75 -4.28 -5.76
C VAL A 82 1.76 -2.80 -6.14
N VAL A 83 2.35 -1.96 -5.28
CA VAL A 83 2.40 -0.50 -5.51
C VAL A 83 3.76 -0.04 -6.02
N ALA A 84 4.84 -0.72 -5.65
CA ALA A 84 6.18 -0.41 -6.13
C ALA A 84 7.09 -1.63 -6.09
N LYS A 85 8.16 -1.59 -6.90
CA LYS A 85 9.25 -2.57 -6.89
C LYS A 85 10.56 -1.81 -6.78
N ASN A 86 11.44 -2.24 -5.90
CA ASN A 86 12.72 -1.55 -5.62
C ASN A 86 12.52 -0.06 -5.34
N HIS A 87 11.54 0.26 -4.50
CA HIS A 87 11.23 1.65 -4.17
C HIS A 87 12.44 2.35 -3.55
N GLU A 88 12.69 3.60 -3.95
CA GLU A 88 13.83 4.36 -3.45
C GLU A 88 13.72 4.54 -1.93
N GLY A 89 14.84 4.35 -1.22
CA GLY A 89 14.90 4.45 0.24
C GLY A 89 14.34 3.23 0.98
N TYR A 90 13.77 2.25 0.28
CA TYR A 90 13.30 0.99 0.86
C TYR A 90 14.35 -0.11 0.66
N PRO A 91 14.25 -1.26 1.36
CA PRO A 91 15.20 -2.36 1.18
C PRO A 91 15.36 -2.78 -0.29
N ALA A 92 16.60 -3.05 -0.70
CA ALA A 92 16.88 -3.48 -2.06
C ALA A 92 16.19 -4.82 -2.38
N ASN A 93 15.81 -5.02 -3.65
CA ASN A 93 15.11 -6.23 -4.12
C ASN A 93 13.76 -6.48 -3.42
N SER A 94 13.14 -5.42 -2.88
CA SER A 94 11.83 -5.50 -2.23
C SER A 94 10.68 -5.19 -3.18
N VAL A 95 9.52 -5.75 -2.85
CA VAL A 95 8.23 -5.36 -3.43
C VAL A 95 7.43 -4.68 -2.33
N THR A 96 6.92 -3.49 -2.62
CA THR A 96 6.01 -2.78 -1.72
C THR A 96 4.59 -3.11 -2.14
N VAL A 97 3.81 -3.59 -1.18
CA VAL A 97 2.41 -3.95 -1.38
C VAL A 97 1.52 -3.15 -0.44
N MET A 98 0.30 -2.89 -0.87
CA MET A 98 -0.69 -2.15 -0.13
C MET A 98 -2.00 -2.93 -0.08
N SER A 99 -2.70 -2.97 1.05
CA SER A 99 -4.05 -3.56 1.08
C SER A 99 -4.95 -2.80 0.10
N LYS A 100 -5.69 -3.51 -0.75
CA LYS A 100 -6.55 -2.91 -1.77
C LYS A 100 -7.66 -2.04 -1.17
N ASP A 101 -8.23 -2.52 -0.08
CA ASP A 101 -9.32 -1.89 0.65
C ASP A 101 -8.91 -1.65 2.11
N ILE A 102 -9.70 -0.83 2.81
CA ILE A 102 -9.50 -0.52 4.22
C ILE A 102 -9.91 -1.73 5.05
N LEU A 103 -8.99 -2.22 5.89
CA LEU A 103 -9.21 -3.42 6.68
C LEU A 103 -9.97 -3.14 7.98
N GLU A 104 -9.67 -2.01 8.63
CA GLU A 104 -10.19 -1.71 9.96
C GLU A 104 -10.40 -0.20 10.17
N ASN A 105 -11.49 0.14 10.84
CA ASN A 105 -11.77 1.51 11.26
C ASN A 105 -11.00 1.84 12.57
N ARG A 106 -9.91 2.59 12.47
CA ARG A 106 -9.02 2.90 13.61
C ARG A 106 -8.54 4.34 13.59
N ALA A 107 -8.61 5.00 14.74
CA ALA A 107 -8.02 6.33 14.92
C ALA A 107 -6.50 6.29 14.71
N PHE A 108 -5.95 7.37 14.11
CA PHE A 108 -4.49 7.53 13.96
C PHE A 108 -3.81 7.47 15.33
N ASN A 109 -4.37 8.18 16.29
CA ASN A 109 -3.88 8.21 17.66
C ASN A 109 -5.03 8.40 18.65
N THR A 110 -4.97 7.74 19.80
CA THR A 110 -5.96 7.89 20.88
C THR A 110 -5.86 9.22 21.61
N ASN A 111 -4.71 9.89 21.53
CA ASN A 111 -4.43 11.12 22.27
C ASN A 111 -4.51 12.39 21.40
N GLY A 112 -5.04 12.29 20.18
CA GLY A 112 -5.21 13.43 19.26
C GLY A 112 -3.94 13.97 18.59
N SER A 113 -2.76 13.40 18.87
CA SER A 113 -1.51 13.78 18.17
C SER A 113 -1.38 13.08 16.80
N ASN A 114 -0.91 13.83 15.80
CA ASN A 114 -0.59 13.37 14.44
C ASN A 114 0.85 12.86 14.26
N HIS A 115 1.60 12.67 15.35
CA HIS A 115 2.99 12.20 15.28
C HIS A 115 3.05 10.67 15.03
N TRP A 116 3.43 10.24 13.82
CA TRP A 116 3.46 8.83 13.42
C TRP A 116 4.23 7.94 14.39
N GLY A 117 5.43 8.37 14.82
CA GLY A 117 6.36 7.55 15.61
C GLY A 117 5.79 7.07 16.95
N ASN A 118 4.88 7.85 17.54
CA ASN A 118 4.27 7.60 18.84
C ASN A 118 2.77 7.32 18.72
N SER A 119 2.26 7.11 17.50
CA SER A 119 0.83 6.95 17.26
C SER A 119 0.35 5.59 17.76
N SER A 120 -0.84 5.54 18.36
CA SER A 120 -1.46 4.27 18.76
C SER A 120 -1.70 3.35 17.55
N LEU A 121 -1.91 3.92 16.36
CA LEU A 121 -2.04 3.16 15.13
C LEU A 121 -0.73 2.43 14.78
N ARG A 122 0.41 3.13 14.76
CA ARG A 122 1.73 2.49 14.50
C ARG A 122 2.01 1.35 15.47
N LYS A 123 1.71 1.54 16.75
CA LYS A 123 1.86 0.50 17.79
C LYS A 123 0.97 -0.71 17.51
N TYR A 124 -0.28 -0.49 17.13
CA TYR A 124 -1.19 -1.56 16.73
C TYR A 124 -0.67 -2.32 15.50
N LEU A 125 -0.25 -1.58 14.47
CA LEU A 125 0.19 -2.15 13.19
C LEU A 125 1.42 -3.03 13.33
N ASN A 126 2.44 -2.58 14.07
CA ASN A 126 3.69 -3.31 14.27
C ASN A 126 3.64 -4.31 15.43
N GLY A 127 2.49 -4.43 16.11
CA GLY A 127 2.27 -5.36 17.21
C GLY A 127 1.14 -6.33 16.88
N GLU A 128 -0.05 -6.00 17.36
CA GLU A 128 -1.22 -6.87 17.26
C GLU A 128 -1.58 -7.23 15.81
N PHE A 129 -1.59 -6.26 14.89
CA PHE A 129 -1.93 -6.53 13.49
C PHE A 129 -0.87 -7.42 12.82
N TYR A 130 0.41 -7.04 12.92
CA TYR A 130 1.52 -7.85 12.39
C TYR A 130 1.46 -9.29 12.92
N ASN A 131 1.14 -9.47 14.20
CA ASN A 131 1.05 -10.80 14.82
C ASN A 131 -0.15 -11.64 14.35
N LYS A 132 -1.21 -11.01 13.80
CA LYS A 132 -2.38 -11.70 13.20
C LYS A 132 -2.12 -12.22 11.79
N LEU A 133 -1.11 -11.71 11.09
CA LEU A 133 -0.77 -12.16 9.74
C LEU A 133 -0.34 -13.63 9.74
N ASP A 134 -0.59 -14.30 8.62
CA ASP A 134 -0.11 -15.66 8.39
C ASP A 134 1.41 -15.73 8.65
N PRO A 135 1.90 -16.70 9.42
CA PRO A 135 3.32 -16.75 9.79
C PRO A 135 4.28 -16.79 8.60
N ASN A 136 3.91 -17.43 7.49
CA ASN A 136 4.75 -17.49 6.30
C ASN A 136 4.80 -16.13 5.61
N PHE A 137 3.65 -15.50 5.40
CA PHE A 137 3.61 -14.14 4.84
C PHE A 137 4.35 -13.14 5.73
N ARG A 138 4.17 -13.26 7.05
CA ARG A 138 4.79 -12.40 8.06
C ARG A 138 6.31 -12.51 8.08
N ALA A 139 6.85 -13.72 7.86
CA ALA A 139 8.29 -13.97 7.82
C ALA A 139 8.97 -13.22 6.66
N GLU A 140 8.26 -13.02 5.55
CA GLU A 140 8.77 -12.30 4.38
C GLU A 140 8.75 -10.77 4.56
N ILE A 141 8.08 -10.25 5.60
CA ILE A 141 7.94 -8.80 5.81
C ILE A 141 9.25 -8.18 6.30
N LEU A 142 9.76 -7.28 5.48
CA LEU A 142 10.94 -6.49 5.71
C LEU A 142 10.65 -5.35 6.69
N GLU A 143 11.60 -5.11 7.58
CA GLU A 143 11.66 -3.84 8.30
C GLU A 143 12.11 -2.75 7.33
N THR A 144 11.34 -1.66 7.25
CA THR A 144 11.58 -0.53 6.34
C THR A 144 11.93 0.71 7.16
N ASN A 145 13.00 1.40 6.78
CA ASN A 145 13.37 2.68 7.37
C ASN A 145 12.56 3.80 6.71
N LEU A 146 11.64 4.40 7.46
CA LEU A 146 10.73 5.43 6.97
C LEU A 146 11.17 6.80 7.46
N ILE A 147 11.31 7.73 6.51
CA ILE A 147 11.49 9.16 6.80
C ILE A 147 10.14 9.73 7.19
N ASN A 148 10.09 10.58 8.22
CA ASN A 148 8.89 11.28 8.66
C ASN A 148 9.22 12.74 8.98
N ILE A 149 8.20 13.59 9.06
CA ILE A 149 8.32 15.00 9.46
C ILE A 149 7.23 15.30 10.48
N ASP A 150 7.58 15.94 11.59
CA ASP A 150 6.58 16.37 12.58
C ASP A 150 5.99 17.74 12.25
N TYR A 151 5.01 18.19 13.05
CA TYR A 151 4.36 19.49 12.86
C TYR A 151 5.33 20.68 12.94
N SER A 152 6.47 20.52 13.63
CA SER A 152 7.54 21.53 13.74
C SER A 152 8.52 21.50 12.56
N SER A 153 8.21 20.72 11.52
CA SER A 153 9.07 20.48 10.36
C SER A 153 10.39 19.78 10.70
N LYS A 154 10.46 19.08 11.83
CA LYS A 154 11.62 18.28 12.20
C LYS A 154 11.52 16.90 11.57
N THR A 155 12.56 16.52 10.84
CA THR A 155 12.70 15.16 10.28
C THR A 155 13.04 14.17 11.38
N TYR A 156 12.40 13.00 11.35
CA TYR A 156 12.70 11.85 12.20
C TYR A 156 12.47 10.55 11.42
N TYR A 157 12.95 9.43 11.97
CA TYR A 157 12.92 8.13 11.30
C TYR A 157 12.18 7.10 12.15
N THR A 158 11.50 6.16 11.49
CA THR A 158 10.93 4.97 12.14
C THR A 158 11.34 3.73 11.38
N GLN A 159 11.53 2.63 12.11
CA GLN A 159 11.70 1.31 11.52
C GLN A 159 10.38 0.56 11.69
N ASP A 160 9.74 0.23 10.57
CA ASP A 160 8.38 -0.32 10.54
C ASP A 160 8.29 -1.53 9.61
N LYS A 161 7.60 -2.57 10.05
CA LYS A 161 7.22 -3.73 9.22
C LYS A 161 5.88 -3.50 8.53
N ILE A 162 4.95 -2.88 9.25
CA ILE A 162 3.65 -2.47 8.73
C ILE A 162 3.53 -0.96 8.92
N PHE A 163 3.22 -0.24 7.84
CA PHE A 163 3.08 1.20 7.87
C PHE A 163 1.90 1.65 7.01
N ILE A 164 1.65 2.96 6.99
CA ILE A 164 0.72 3.59 6.05
C ILE A 164 1.55 4.53 5.14
N PRO A 165 1.14 4.75 3.88
CA PRO A 165 1.92 5.54 2.94
C PRO A 165 1.89 7.02 3.31
N SER A 166 2.88 7.81 2.86
CA SER A 166 2.73 9.26 2.82
C SER A 166 1.83 9.71 1.65
N PHE A 167 1.43 10.97 1.63
CA PHE A 167 0.73 11.52 0.47
C PHE A 167 1.60 11.59 -0.79
N GLU A 168 2.89 11.90 -0.64
CA GLU A 168 3.83 11.96 -1.78
C GLU A 168 4.02 10.56 -2.39
N GLU A 169 4.09 9.51 -1.54
CA GLU A 169 4.14 8.11 -1.95
C GLU A 169 2.88 7.68 -2.72
N LEU A 170 1.74 8.30 -2.44
CA LEU A 170 0.50 8.14 -3.20
C LEU A 170 0.43 9.02 -4.46
N GLY A 171 1.49 9.74 -4.81
CA GLY A 171 1.54 10.64 -5.96
C GLY A 171 0.71 11.92 -5.78
N LEU A 172 0.34 12.27 -4.54
CA LEU A 172 -0.36 13.53 -4.24
C LEU A 172 0.65 14.60 -3.82
N LYS A 173 0.89 15.54 -4.72
CA LYS A 173 1.88 16.61 -4.57
C LYS A 173 1.23 17.92 -4.15
N ASN A 174 2.03 18.82 -3.57
CA ASN A 174 1.63 20.20 -3.22
C ASN A 174 0.42 20.30 -2.27
N ILE A 175 0.30 19.36 -1.33
CA ILE A 175 -0.77 19.38 -0.33
C ILE A 175 -0.45 20.43 0.75
N SER A 176 -1.39 21.32 1.06
CA SER A 176 -1.20 22.40 2.04
C SER A 176 -1.14 21.94 3.50
N TYR A 177 -1.68 20.76 3.78
CA TYR A 177 -1.77 20.14 5.11
C TYR A 177 -0.93 18.87 5.24
N ALA A 178 0.05 18.67 4.37
CA ALA A 178 1.03 17.59 4.52
C ALA A 178 2.40 18.07 4.05
N LYS A 179 3.46 17.42 4.54
CA LYS A 179 4.81 17.64 4.01
C LYS A 179 5.15 16.54 3.00
N PRO A 180 5.85 16.86 1.89
CA PRO A 180 6.30 15.85 0.95
C PRO A 180 7.36 14.99 1.63
N VAL A 181 7.11 13.68 1.69
CA VAL A 181 7.98 12.69 2.36
C VAL A 181 7.98 11.41 1.55
N GLY A 182 9.15 10.89 1.22
CA GLY A 182 9.28 9.72 0.34
C GLY A 182 9.19 10.11 -1.13
N THR A 183 9.03 9.11 -2.00
CA THR A 183 8.88 9.31 -3.45
C THR A 183 7.62 8.61 -3.93
N ASP A 184 7.05 9.07 -5.04
CA ASP A 184 5.83 8.50 -5.63
C ASP A 184 6.04 7.01 -5.98
N TYR A 185 5.13 6.14 -5.53
CA TYR A 185 5.13 4.73 -5.90
C TYR A 185 4.89 4.52 -7.41
N GLY A 186 4.24 5.47 -8.09
CA GLY A 186 3.92 5.41 -9.52
C GLY A 186 2.66 4.59 -9.86
N ALA A 187 2.11 3.88 -8.88
CA ALA A 187 0.87 3.10 -9.01
C ALA A 187 -0.40 3.98 -9.05
N PHE A 188 -0.36 5.15 -8.41
CA PHE A 188 -1.53 6.00 -8.19
C PHE A 188 -1.51 7.23 -9.09
N ARG A 189 -2.13 7.14 -10.27
CA ARG A 189 -2.11 8.22 -11.27
C ARG A 189 -3.33 9.13 -11.22
N THR A 190 -4.44 8.66 -10.66
CA THR A 190 -5.70 9.41 -10.59
C THR A 190 -6.35 9.30 -9.22
N ASN A 191 -7.31 10.16 -8.91
CA ASN A 191 -8.05 10.06 -7.65
C ASN A 191 -8.83 8.74 -7.56
N GLU A 192 -9.33 8.24 -8.69
CA GLU A 192 -10.01 6.96 -8.78
C GLU A 192 -9.08 5.80 -8.41
N SER A 193 -7.81 5.84 -8.83
CA SER A 193 -6.81 4.82 -8.45
C SER A 193 -6.51 4.78 -6.95
N ARG A 194 -6.86 5.84 -6.21
CA ARG A 194 -6.66 5.96 -4.75
C ARG A 194 -7.90 5.63 -3.93
N ILE A 195 -9.04 5.33 -4.57
CA ILE A 195 -10.27 4.99 -3.84
C ILE A 195 -10.09 3.63 -3.16
N ALA A 196 -10.18 3.61 -1.83
CA ALA A 196 -10.30 2.40 -1.04
C ALA A 196 -11.70 2.30 -0.42
N LYS A 197 -12.20 1.08 -0.23
CA LYS A 197 -13.51 0.84 0.37
C LYS A 197 -13.38 0.33 1.80
N LEU A 198 -14.33 0.71 2.64
CA LEU A 198 -14.62 0.03 3.90
C LEU A 198 -16.03 -0.57 3.79
N SER A 199 -16.14 -1.88 3.99
CA SER A 199 -17.43 -2.59 3.91
C SER A 199 -18.21 -2.29 2.62
N GLY A 200 -17.50 -2.17 1.49
CA GLY A 200 -18.07 -1.92 0.16
C GLY A 200 -18.33 -0.45 -0.19
N SER A 201 -18.18 0.48 0.75
CA SER A 201 -18.39 1.92 0.51
C SER A 201 -17.06 2.67 0.44
N ASN A 202 -16.95 3.64 -0.47
CA ASN A 202 -15.78 4.51 -0.57
C ASN A 202 -15.53 5.20 0.78
N SER A 203 -14.29 5.17 1.25
CA SER A 203 -13.93 5.73 2.55
C SER A 203 -12.55 6.37 2.50
N TYR A 204 -12.32 7.31 3.42
CA TYR A 204 -11.04 7.99 3.57
C TYR A 204 -10.12 7.18 4.49
N TYR A 205 -8.83 7.24 4.21
CA TYR A 205 -7.79 6.58 5.00
C TYR A 205 -6.67 7.54 5.37
N TRP A 206 -5.95 7.20 6.43
CA TRP A 206 -4.80 7.98 6.88
C TRP A 206 -3.64 7.83 5.91
N ALA A 207 -2.96 8.95 5.67
CA ALA A 207 -1.58 8.95 5.24
C ALA A 207 -0.68 9.22 6.45
N ARG A 208 0.55 8.74 6.38
CA ARG A 208 1.63 9.11 7.28
C ARG A 208 1.95 10.58 7.02
N VAL A 209 2.37 11.30 8.06
CA VAL A 209 2.73 12.73 7.99
C VAL A 209 1.56 13.74 7.79
N PRO A 210 0.38 13.59 8.43
CA PRO A 210 -0.65 14.64 8.37
C PRO A 210 -0.24 15.84 9.25
N LEU A 211 -0.41 17.09 8.76
CA LEU A 211 -0.16 18.33 9.54
C LEU A 211 -1.28 18.68 10.52
#